data_AF-A0A7V9Z8A8-F1
#
_entry.id   AF-A0A7V9Z8A8-F1
#
_cell.length_a   1.000
_cell.length_b   1.000
_cell.length_c   1.000
_cell.angle_alpha   90.00
_cell.angle_beta   90.00
_cell.angle_gamma   90.00
#
_symmetry.space_group_name_H-M   'P 1'
#
loop_
_entity.id
_entity.type
_entity.pdbx_description
1 polymer ?
#
loop_
_entity_poly.entity_id
_entity_poly.type
_entity_poly.pdbx_seq_one_letter_code
_entity_poly.pdbx_strand_id
1 'polypeptide(L)'
;MEDYTITTSEGVRTRRGALWHDNSIRRLFTNQVYLGRIIDGKTEGSLHKNRPTCEFKVKDPEEWVIVENTHPPLLTEEEFAQIQQKLIKEQKFPTHSKKSKQLFSGLLFCGKCGKAMTSNRKYSSRRKKKVFIVKKCQAIDENGNVCGNKGIHGDYILEAINTFIKRYEKQLFKNKKTKKQIQEENRLLNLIEEYKKMIPKMEQVLEKNKEMFIAEVITIDELKERNEKQKKEIEKAKSELRKLETVYYYSKQETAEERKKRFEEFVKNFDLEKLDTETANNLLKTIIDKIILTEQPDGTVHIHIQPL
;
A
#
# COMPACT_ATOMS: atom_id res chain seq x y z
N MET A 1 -2.48 26.74 -5.47
CA MET A 1 -1.34 25.81 -5.62
C MET A 1 -1.14 25.66 -7.10
N GLU A 2 -0.07 26.24 -7.63
CA GLU A 2 0.30 26.05 -9.03
C GLU A 2 0.74 24.59 -9.19
N ASP A 3 0.08 23.85 -10.08
CA ASP A 3 0.40 22.46 -10.39
C ASP A 3 1.71 22.41 -11.18
N TYR A 4 2.85 22.33 -10.48
CA TYR A 4 4.15 22.13 -11.11
C TYR A 4 4.28 20.68 -11.59
N THR A 5 4.10 20.47 -12.88
CA THR A 5 4.21 19.16 -13.51
C THR A 5 5.64 18.94 -14.00
N ILE A 6 6.58 18.69 -13.08
CA ILE A 6 8.00 18.50 -13.42
C ILE A 6 8.15 17.30 -14.36
N THR A 7 8.19 17.58 -15.65
CA THR A 7 8.39 16.61 -16.72
C THR A 7 9.65 16.99 -17.48
N THR A 8 10.35 16.01 -18.03
CA THR A 8 11.54 16.24 -18.86
C THR A 8 11.28 17.22 -20.03
N SER A 9 10.00 17.36 -20.43
CA SER A 9 9.48 18.34 -21.40
C SER A 9 9.58 19.80 -20.96
N GLU A 10 9.61 20.10 -19.66
CA GLU A 10 9.77 21.47 -19.14
C GLU A 10 11.24 21.89 -18.98
N GLY A 11 12.19 21.07 -19.44
CA GLY A 11 13.61 21.40 -19.46
C GLY A 11 14.32 21.28 -18.11
N VAL A 12 13.62 20.92 -17.03
CA VAL A 12 14.22 20.74 -15.70
C VAL A 12 15.17 19.54 -15.71
N ARG A 13 16.47 19.80 -15.56
CA ARG A 13 17.54 18.78 -15.49
C ARG A 13 17.90 18.48 -14.05
N THR A 14 18.56 17.34 -13.84
CA THR A 14 19.24 17.05 -12.57
C THR A 14 20.34 18.08 -12.28
N ARG A 15 20.85 18.14 -11.04
CA ARG A 15 21.95 19.05 -10.64
C ARG A 15 23.17 19.01 -11.58
N ARG A 16 23.43 17.86 -12.24
CA ARG A 16 24.55 17.67 -13.18
C ARG A 16 24.15 17.82 -14.66
N GLY A 17 22.96 18.36 -14.95
CA GLY A 17 22.49 18.56 -16.32
C GLY A 17 21.95 17.31 -17.04
N ALA A 18 21.89 16.16 -16.36
CA ALA A 18 21.35 14.93 -16.94
C ALA A 18 19.81 14.87 -16.87
N LEU A 19 19.20 14.00 -17.67
CA LEU A 19 17.78 13.68 -17.62
C LEU A 19 17.43 12.96 -16.30
N TRP A 20 16.20 13.13 -15.85
CA TRP A 20 15.68 12.40 -14.70
C TRP A 20 15.42 10.93 -15.07
N HIS A 21 15.86 10.03 -14.21
CA HIS A 21 15.53 8.61 -14.27
C HIS A 21 14.54 8.25 -13.16
N ASP A 22 13.63 7.31 -13.44
CA ASP A 22 12.63 6.81 -12.49
C ASP A 22 13.22 6.45 -11.12
N ASN A 23 14.37 5.76 -11.11
CA ASN A 23 15.05 5.39 -9.86
C ASN A 23 15.54 6.61 -9.07
N SER A 24 15.97 7.68 -9.74
CA SER A 24 16.40 8.92 -9.09
C SER A 24 15.20 9.64 -8.47
N ILE A 25 14.09 9.73 -9.21
CA ILE A 25 12.83 10.32 -8.72
C ILE A 25 12.32 9.52 -7.51
N ARG A 26 12.31 8.20 -7.61
CA ARG A 26 11.88 7.31 -6.54
C ARG A 26 12.75 7.44 -5.28
N ARG A 27 14.06 7.62 -5.44
CA ARG A 27 14.98 7.88 -4.33
C ARG A 27 14.67 9.20 -3.63
N LEU A 28 14.24 10.24 -4.34
CA LEU A 28 13.77 11.47 -3.71
C LEU A 28 12.56 11.17 -2.81
N PHE A 29 11.50 10.60 -3.37
CA PHE A 29 10.27 10.38 -2.60
C PHE A 29 10.38 9.36 -1.47
N THR A 30 11.41 8.52 -1.43
CA THR A 30 11.65 7.56 -0.35
C THR A 30 12.68 8.05 0.69
N ASN A 31 13.34 9.19 0.44
CA ASN A 31 14.38 9.68 1.33
C ASN A 31 13.78 10.37 2.55
N GLN A 32 14.01 9.79 3.71
CA GLN A 32 13.56 10.29 4.99
C GLN A 32 14.24 11.60 5.43
N VAL A 33 15.31 12.05 4.75
CA VAL A 33 15.96 13.35 5.00
C VAL A 33 14.99 14.51 4.89
N TYR A 34 13.96 14.42 4.03
CA TYR A 34 12.95 15.46 3.88
C TYR A 34 12.10 15.73 5.14
N LEU A 35 12.18 14.85 6.15
CA LEU A 35 11.56 15.05 7.47
C LEU A 35 12.48 15.77 8.47
N GLY A 36 13.61 16.35 8.03
CA GLY A 36 14.52 17.06 8.94
C GLY A 36 15.46 16.15 9.74
N ARG A 37 15.59 14.88 9.35
CA ARG A 37 16.42 13.87 10.04
C ARG A 37 17.62 13.42 9.20
N ILE A 38 18.72 13.10 9.87
CA ILE A 38 19.88 12.44 9.26
C ILE A 38 19.84 10.96 9.63
N ILE A 39 20.08 10.10 8.65
CA ILE A 39 20.11 8.64 8.86
C ILE A 39 21.43 8.12 8.33
N ASP A 40 22.16 7.44 9.21
CA ASP A 40 23.41 6.79 8.90
C ASP A 40 23.35 5.29 9.21
N GLY A 41 24.29 4.52 8.67
CA GLY A 41 24.42 3.09 8.93
C GLY A 41 23.42 2.19 8.17
N LYS A 42 22.78 2.67 7.10
CA LYS A 42 21.81 1.85 6.33
C LYS A 42 22.42 0.59 5.69
N THR A 43 23.72 0.58 5.46
CA THR A 43 24.44 -0.50 4.79
C THR A 43 25.80 -0.71 5.43
N GLU A 44 26.26 -1.95 5.47
CA GLU A 44 27.61 -2.34 5.85
C GLU A 44 28.28 -3.09 4.71
N GLY A 45 29.61 -3.08 4.65
CA GLY A 45 30.36 -3.81 3.62
C GLY A 45 30.75 -2.97 2.41
N SER A 46 31.37 -3.63 1.43
CA SER A 46 31.86 -3.00 0.20
C SER A 46 31.25 -3.65 -1.03
N LEU A 47 30.59 -2.84 -1.87
CA LEU A 47 30.15 -3.22 -3.22
C LEU A 47 31.28 -3.13 -4.27
N HIS A 48 32.51 -2.84 -3.84
CA HIS A 48 33.63 -2.64 -4.74
C HIS A 48 34.12 -3.98 -5.31
N LYS A 49 33.78 -4.26 -6.57
CA LYS A 49 34.09 -5.52 -7.28
C LYS A 49 35.55 -5.98 -7.14
N ASN A 50 36.49 -5.05 -7.07
CA ASN A 50 37.93 -5.37 -7.06
C ASN A 50 38.58 -5.28 -5.67
N ARG A 51 37.82 -4.85 -4.64
CA ARG A 51 38.30 -4.72 -3.25
C ARG A 51 37.14 -4.93 -2.26
N PRO A 52 36.62 -6.17 -2.15
CA PRO A 52 35.61 -6.47 -1.14
C PRO A 52 36.29 -6.55 0.22
N THR A 53 36.18 -5.50 1.03
CA THR A 53 36.71 -5.48 2.40
C THR A 53 35.83 -6.30 3.36
N CYS A 54 34.53 -6.40 3.05
CA CYS A 54 33.51 -7.12 3.82
C CYS A 54 32.25 -7.32 2.96
N GLU A 55 31.46 -8.35 3.26
CA GLU A 55 30.21 -8.65 2.55
C GLU A 55 29.21 -7.50 2.65
N PHE A 56 28.64 -7.11 1.52
CA PHE A 56 27.62 -6.06 1.49
C PHE A 56 26.33 -6.56 2.12
N LYS A 57 25.87 -5.87 3.17
CA LYS A 57 24.61 -6.14 3.87
C LYS A 57 23.82 -4.85 4.03
N VAL A 58 22.51 -4.93 3.78
CA VAL A 58 21.57 -3.86 4.13
C VAL A 58 21.13 -4.12 5.56
N LYS A 59 21.29 -3.14 6.45
CA LYS A 59 20.92 -3.27 7.86
C LYS A 59 19.42 -3.09 8.05
N ASP A 60 18.88 -3.75 9.05
CA ASP A 60 17.49 -3.55 9.45
C ASP A 60 17.26 -2.11 9.95
N PRO A 61 16.07 -1.53 9.74
CA PRO A 61 15.77 -0.15 10.14
C PRO A 61 16.01 0.16 11.62
N GLU A 62 15.94 -0.85 12.49
CA GLU A 62 16.19 -0.75 13.93
C GLU A 62 17.66 -0.54 14.27
N GLU A 63 18.57 -0.94 13.37
CA GLU A 63 20.02 -0.76 13.51
C GLU A 63 20.49 0.60 12.94
N TRP A 64 19.59 1.37 12.32
CA TRP A 64 19.93 2.66 11.73
C TRP A 64 20.13 3.71 12.81
N VAL A 65 21.18 4.51 12.65
CA VAL A 65 21.38 5.68 13.51
C VAL A 65 20.57 6.82 12.93
N ILE A 66 19.44 7.14 13.57
CA ILE A 66 18.54 8.21 13.17
C ILE A 66 18.70 9.37 14.15
N VAL A 67 19.09 10.53 13.63
CA VAL A 67 19.15 11.79 14.39
C VAL A 67 18.05 12.70 13.89
N GLU A 68 17.08 13.01 14.75
CA GLU A 68 15.93 13.86 14.44
C GLU A 68 16.27 15.36 14.58
N ASN A 69 15.46 16.22 13.96
CA ASN A 69 15.53 17.69 14.08
C ASN A 69 16.88 18.32 13.73
N THR A 70 17.57 17.73 12.75
CA THR A 70 18.89 18.19 12.26
C THR A 70 18.81 19.39 11.33
N HIS A 71 17.67 19.60 10.65
CA HIS A 71 17.43 20.72 9.77
C HIS A 71 15.91 20.94 9.59
N PRO A 72 15.48 22.13 9.11
CA PRO A 72 14.07 22.38 8.85
C PRO A 72 13.49 21.34 7.87
N PRO A 73 12.39 20.65 8.23
CA PRO A 73 11.78 19.65 7.38
C PRO A 73 11.18 20.31 6.13
N LEU A 74 11.28 19.63 4.98
CA LEU A 74 10.60 20.01 3.74
C LEU A 74 9.21 19.39 3.63
N LEU A 75 8.94 18.30 4.36
CA LEU A 75 7.67 17.59 4.40
C LEU A 75 7.29 17.33 5.85
N THR A 76 5.99 17.32 6.13
CA THR A 76 5.44 16.78 7.39
C THR A 76 5.47 15.25 7.39
N GLU A 77 5.40 14.63 8.57
CA GLU A 77 5.31 13.17 8.69
C GLU A 77 4.08 12.61 7.96
N GLU A 78 2.96 13.34 8.03
CA GLU A 78 1.70 12.98 7.40
C GLU A 78 1.81 12.99 5.87
N GLU A 79 2.37 14.04 5.28
CA GLU A 79 2.60 14.13 3.83
C GLU A 79 3.55 13.02 3.35
N PHE A 80 4.63 12.78 4.09
CA PHE A 80 5.57 11.71 3.75
C PHE A 80 4.92 10.33 3.82
N ALA A 81 4.08 10.08 4.84
CA ALA A 81 3.33 8.84 4.97
C ALA A 81 2.35 8.63 3.79
N GLN A 82 1.65 9.68 3.35
CA GLN A 82 0.77 9.62 2.18
C GLN A 82 1.56 9.28 0.90
N ILE A 83 2.73 9.88 0.71
CA ILE A 83 3.62 9.59 -0.43
C ILE A 83 4.07 8.11 -0.39
N GLN A 84 4.50 7.60 0.77
CA GLN A 84 4.89 6.19 0.90
C GLN A 84 3.73 5.24 0.58
N GLN A 85 2.52 5.53 1.08
CA GLN A 85 1.34 4.71 0.78
C GLN A 85 1.05 4.66 -0.73
N LYS A 86 1.15 5.80 -1.42
CA LYS A 86 0.96 5.86 -2.87
C LYS A 86 2.02 5.03 -3.60
N LEU A 87 3.29 5.14 -3.22
CA LEU A 87 4.38 4.35 -3.79
C LEU A 87 4.19 2.83 -3.58
N ILE A 88 3.78 2.40 -2.38
CA ILE A 88 3.51 0.99 -2.07
C ILE A 88 2.35 0.46 -2.91
N LYS A 89 1.26 1.24 -3.04
CA LYS A 89 0.11 0.89 -3.87
C LYS A 89 0.49 0.71 -5.34
N GLU A 90 1.39 1.55 -5.86
CA GLU A 90 1.91 1.45 -7.23
C GLU A 90 2.96 0.35 -7.43
N GLN A 91 3.55 -0.16 -6.34
CA GLN A 91 4.58 -1.21 -6.34
C GLN A 91 3.98 -2.62 -6.41
N LYS A 92 2.69 -2.80 -6.09
CA LYS A 92 1.97 -4.08 -6.23
C LYS A 92 1.94 -4.62 -7.67
N PHE A 93 2.32 -3.82 -8.66
CA PHE A 93 2.30 -4.21 -10.07
C PHE A 93 3.72 -4.21 -10.67
N PRO A 94 4.26 -5.35 -11.13
CA PRO A 94 5.61 -5.44 -11.67
C PRO A 94 5.81 -4.52 -12.87
N THR A 95 7.00 -3.91 -13.02
CA THR A 95 7.31 -2.88 -14.03
C THR A 95 7.02 -3.32 -15.48
N HIS A 96 7.09 -4.63 -15.78
CA HIS A 96 6.70 -5.17 -17.09
C HIS A 96 5.19 -5.08 -17.39
N SER A 97 4.34 -5.00 -16.36
CA SER A 97 2.90 -4.76 -16.50
C SER A 97 2.58 -3.30 -16.81
N LYS A 98 3.49 -2.36 -16.52
CA LYS A 98 3.31 -0.91 -16.74
C LYS A 98 3.47 -0.48 -18.20
N LYS A 99 4.19 -1.25 -19.03
CA LYS A 99 4.39 -0.93 -20.46
C LYS A 99 3.36 -1.57 -21.40
N SER A 100 2.63 -2.60 -20.96
CA SER A 100 1.60 -3.21 -21.81
C SER A 100 0.27 -2.49 -21.58
N LYS A 101 -0.20 -1.73 -22.59
CA LYS A 101 -1.54 -1.13 -22.69
C LYS A 101 -2.64 -2.18 -22.82
N GLN A 102 -2.61 -3.20 -21.98
CA GLN A 102 -3.45 -4.38 -22.07
C GLN A 102 -4.43 -4.42 -20.90
N LEU A 103 -5.67 -4.75 -21.22
CA LEU A 103 -6.81 -4.67 -20.31
C LEU A 103 -6.63 -5.46 -19.01
N PHE A 104 -5.94 -6.61 -19.05
CA PHE A 104 -5.74 -7.49 -17.90
C PHE A 104 -4.32 -7.47 -17.33
N SER A 105 -3.53 -6.46 -17.70
CA SER A 105 -2.14 -6.34 -17.26
C SER A 105 -2.04 -6.30 -15.72
N GLY A 106 -1.22 -7.18 -15.15
CA GLY A 106 -1.02 -7.27 -13.69
C GLY A 106 -2.17 -7.93 -12.91
N LEU A 107 -3.21 -8.45 -13.58
CA LEU A 107 -4.36 -9.08 -12.93
C LEU A 107 -4.41 -10.61 -13.14
N LEU A 108 -3.77 -11.14 -14.19
CA LEU A 108 -3.88 -12.57 -14.54
C LEU A 108 -2.84 -13.43 -13.84
N PHE A 109 -3.27 -14.50 -13.19
CA PHE A 109 -2.42 -15.47 -12.50
C PHE A 109 -2.78 -16.91 -12.87
N CYS A 110 -1.79 -17.79 -12.91
CA CYS A 110 -1.98 -19.21 -13.15
C CYS A 110 -2.40 -19.92 -11.87
N GLY A 111 -3.52 -20.64 -11.90
CA GLY A 111 -3.98 -21.42 -10.75
C GLY A 111 -3.19 -22.70 -10.49
N LYS A 112 -2.33 -23.15 -11.44
CA LYS A 112 -1.44 -24.31 -11.24
C LYS A 112 -0.13 -23.92 -10.56
N CYS A 113 0.55 -22.87 -11.03
CA CYS A 113 1.88 -22.48 -10.54
C CYS A 113 1.95 -21.13 -9.81
N GLY A 114 0.84 -20.41 -9.69
CA GLY A 114 0.77 -19.10 -9.04
C GLY A 114 1.45 -17.94 -9.77
N LYS A 115 2.22 -18.19 -10.85
CA LYS A 115 2.93 -17.13 -11.58
C LYS A 115 1.98 -16.30 -12.46
N ALA A 116 2.36 -15.04 -12.69
CA ALA A 116 1.61 -14.10 -13.52
C ALA A 116 1.52 -14.57 -14.99
N MET A 117 0.36 -14.34 -15.60
CA MET A 117 0.10 -14.67 -17.01
C MET A 117 0.01 -13.40 -17.86
N THR A 118 0.25 -13.54 -19.16
CA THR A 118 0.21 -12.43 -20.12
C THR A 118 -0.94 -12.57 -21.10
N SER A 119 -1.60 -11.45 -21.38
CA SER A 119 -2.58 -11.35 -22.45
C SER A 119 -1.94 -10.77 -23.70
N ASN A 120 -2.60 -10.86 -24.85
CA ASN A 120 -2.26 -10.14 -26.07
C ASN A 120 -3.54 -9.72 -26.78
N ARG A 121 -3.51 -8.59 -27.47
CA ARG A 121 -4.60 -8.17 -28.36
C ARG A 121 -4.29 -8.64 -29.77
N LYS A 122 -5.16 -9.47 -30.36
CA LYS A 122 -5.01 -9.98 -31.74
C LYS A 122 -6.27 -9.70 -32.55
N TYR A 123 -6.13 -9.47 -33.84
CA TYR A 123 -7.29 -9.39 -34.73
C TYR A 123 -7.85 -10.80 -34.95
N SER A 124 -9.16 -10.97 -34.76
CA SER A 124 -9.88 -12.20 -35.08
C SER A 124 -10.64 -12.01 -36.39
N SER A 125 -10.25 -12.74 -37.42
CA SER A 125 -10.93 -12.74 -38.73
C SER A 125 -12.39 -13.19 -38.59
N ARG A 126 -12.64 -14.26 -37.83
CA ARG A 126 -14.00 -14.79 -37.57
C ARG A 126 -14.93 -13.76 -36.93
N ARG A 127 -14.44 -12.97 -35.98
CA ARG A 127 -15.24 -11.95 -35.27
C ARG A 127 -15.13 -10.55 -35.87
N LYS A 128 -14.32 -10.39 -36.94
CA LYS A 128 -14.00 -9.12 -37.60
C LYS A 128 -13.59 -7.99 -36.65
N LYS A 129 -12.99 -8.33 -35.49
CA LYS A 129 -12.61 -7.38 -34.44
C LYS A 129 -11.36 -7.80 -33.69
N LYS A 130 -10.70 -6.85 -33.02
CA LYS A 130 -9.59 -7.12 -32.10
C LYS A 130 -10.11 -7.79 -30.82
N VAL A 131 -9.59 -8.96 -30.49
CA VAL A 131 -9.92 -9.73 -29.29
C VAL A 131 -8.72 -9.86 -28.39
N PHE A 132 -8.96 -9.98 -27.08
CA PHE A 132 -7.93 -10.31 -26.11
C PHE A 132 -7.77 -11.83 -26.04
N ILE A 133 -6.53 -12.30 -25.97
CA ILE A 133 -6.19 -13.72 -25.83
C ILE A 133 -5.16 -13.83 -24.73
N VAL A 134 -5.47 -14.62 -23.70
CA VAL A 134 -4.50 -15.00 -22.67
C VAL A 134 -3.71 -16.19 -23.19
N LYS A 135 -2.38 -16.08 -23.17
CA LYS A 135 -1.49 -17.16 -23.61
C LYS A 135 -1.49 -18.30 -22.60
N LYS A 136 -1.09 -19.49 -23.06
CA LYS A 136 -0.75 -20.59 -22.15
C LYS A 136 0.34 -20.15 -21.17
N CYS A 137 0.32 -20.70 -19.96
CA CYS A 137 1.34 -20.42 -18.97
C CYS A 137 2.70 -20.96 -19.44
N GLN A 138 3.69 -20.06 -19.50
CA GLN A 138 5.06 -20.37 -19.89
C GLN A 138 6.02 -20.29 -18.69
N ALA A 139 5.48 -20.30 -17.47
CA ALA A 139 6.28 -20.35 -16.26
C ALA A 139 7.13 -21.62 -16.25
N ILE A 140 8.42 -21.43 -15.97
CA ILE A 140 9.38 -22.51 -15.76
C ILE A 140 9.58 -22.66 -14.25
N ASP A 141 9.52 -23.89 -13.73
CA ASP A 141 9.83 -24.19 -12.33
C ASP A 141 11.35 -24.24 -12.08
N GLU A 142 11.76 -24.51 -10.84
CA GLU A 142 13.18 -24.60 -10.46
C GLU A 142 13.90 -25.78 -11.16
N ASN A 143 13.14 -26.77 -11.62
CA ASN A 143 13.63 -27.97 -12.30
C ASN A 143 13.62 -27.85 -13.83
N GLY A 144 13.24 -26.69 -14.39
CA GLY A 144 13.20 -26.46 -15.84
C GLY A 144 11.91 -26.90 -16.54
N ASN A 145 10.89 -27.38 -15.83
CA ASN A 145 9.62 -27.79 -16.43
C ASN A 145 8.70 -26.60 -16.70
N VAL A 146 8.02 -26.63 -17.84
CA VAL A 146 7.04 -25.60 -18.21
C VAL A 146 5.66 -25.98 -17.66
N CYS A 147 5.03 -25.07 -16.91
CA CYS A 147 3.71 -25.31 -16.28
C CYS A 147 2.61 -25.73 -17.28
N GLY A 148 2.57 -25.11 -18.46
CA GLY A 148 1.70 -25.54 -19.56
C GLY A 148 0.20 -25.27 -19.39
N ASN A 149 -0.25 -24.66 -18.28
CA ASN A 149 -1.66 -24.31 -18.05
C ASN A 149 -2.27 -23.59 -19.26
N LYS A 150 -3.42 -24.07 -19.75
CA LYS A 150 -4.06 -23.51 -20.95
C LYS A 150 -4.40 -22.02 -20.82
N GLY A 151 -4.29 -21.33 -21.95
CA GLY A 151 -4.79 -19.98 -22.12
C GLY A 151 -6.29 -19.96 -22.43
N ILE A 152 -6.88 -18.76 -22.48
CA ILE A 152 -8.30 -18.58 -22.74
C ILE A 152 -8.55 -17.29 -23.54
N HIS A 153 -9.65 -17.24 -24.28
CA HIS A 153 -10.12 -15.98 -24.87
C HIS A 153 -10.55 -15.00 -23.78
N GLY A 154 -10.13 -13.73 -23.93
CA GLY A 154 -10.45 -12.67 -22.99
C GLY A 154 -11.94 -12.32 -22.93
N ASP A 155 -12.72 -12.64 -23.96
CA ASP A 155 -14.18 -12.45 -23.96
C ASP A 155 -14.84 -13.21 -22.78
N TYR A 156 -14.40 -14.44 -22.50
CA TYR A 156 -14.88 -15.22 -21.35
C TYR A 156 -14.46 -14.62 -20.00
N ILE A 157 -13.29 -13.97 -19.95
CA ILE A 157 -12.83 -13.25 -18.75
C ILE A 157 -13.70 -12.01 -18.53
N LEU A 158 -14.07 -11.29 -19.58
CA LEU A 158 -14.98 -10.15 -19.49
C LEU A 158 -16.37 -10.56 -19.01
N GLU A 159 -16.91 -11.66 -19.53
CA GLU A 159 -18.17 -12.23 -19.07
C GLU A 159 -18.12 -12.62 -17.59
N ALA A 160 -17.01 -13.25 -17.17
CA ALA A 160 -16.78 -13.60 -15.77
C ALA A 160 -16.68 -12.36 -14.87
N ILE A 161 -15.98 -11.31 -15.31
CA ILE A 161 -15.88 -10.03 -14.59
C ILE A 161 -17.26 -9.38 -14.47
N ASN A 162 -18.05 -9.31 -15.55
CA ASN A 162 -19.40 -8.74 -15.50
C ASN A 162 -20.31 -9.51 -14.54
N THR A 163 -20.20 -10.84 -14.54
CA THR A 163 -20.95 -11.70 -13.62
C THR A 163 -20.50 -11.50 -12.18
N PHE A 164 -19.18 -11.36 -11.96
CA PHE A 164 -18.60 -11.05 -10.67
C PHE A 164 -19.07 -9.69 -10.15
N ILE A 165 -19.03 -8.62 -10.95
CA ILE A 165 -19.50 -7.28 -10.57
C ILE A 165 -20.95 -7.34 -10.09
N LYS A 166 -21.86 -7.97 -10.85
CA LYS A 166 -23.27 -8.12 -10.47
C LYS A 166 -23.46 -8.92 -9.18
N ARG A 167 -22.62 -9.93 -8.94
CA ARG A 167 -22.68 -10.75 -7.71
C ARG A 167 -22.12 -9.99 -6.51
N TYR A 168 -20.99 -9.32 -6.72
CA TYR A 168 -20.27 -8.56 -5.70
C TYR A 168 -21.10 -7.37 -5.22
N GLU A 169 -21.79 -6.68 -6.15
CA GLU A 169 -22.82 -5.69 -5.85
C GLU A 169 -23.84 -6.25 -4.85
N LYS A 170 -24.50 -7.36 -5.19
CA LYS A 170 -25.51 -8.00 -4.31
C LYS A 170 -24.96 -8.43 -2.95
N GLN A 171 -23.68 -8.79 -2.85
CA GLN A 171 -23.05 -9.18 -1.58
C GLN A 171 -22.73 -7.96 -0.71
N LEU A 172 -22.21 -6.88 -1.30
CA LEU A 172 -21.96 -5.61 -0.60
C LEU A 172 -23.24 -5.03 0.00
N PHE A 173 -24.37 -5.13 -0.70
CA PHE A 173 -25.67 -4.65 -0.20
C PHE A 173 -26.37 -5.60 0.79
N LYS A 174 -25.88 -6.83 1.00
CA LYS A 174 -26.46 -7.81 1.94
C LYS A 174 -25.76 -7.88 3.30
N ASN A 175 -24.49 -7.49 3.39
CA ASN A 175 -23.75 -7.50 4.66
C ASN A 175 -24.00 -6.21 5.47
N LYS A 176 -25.15 -6.11 6.13
CA LYS A 176 -25.31 -5.18 7.26
C LYS A 176 -24.50 -5.73 8.45
N LYS A 177 -23.64 -4.90 9.08
CA LYS A 177 -23.00 -5.25 10.35
C LYS A 177 -24.08 -5.68 11.35
N THR A 178 -23.87 -6.78 12.08
CA THR A 178 -24.81 -7.19 13.13
C THR A 178 -24.81 -6.16 14.26
N LYS A 179 -25.94 -6.01 14.98
CA LYS A 179 -26.04 -5.08 16.14
C LYS A 179 -24.90 -5.29 17.15
N LYS A 180 -24.48 -6.54 17.36
CA LYS A 180 -23.38 -6.90 18.27
C LYS A 180 -22.02 -6.39 17.77
N GLN A 181 -21.73 -6.48 16.48
CA GLN A 181 -20.49 -5.97 15.89
C GLN A 181 -20.41 -4.44 15.97
N ILE A 182 -21.53 -3.75 15.72
CA ILE A 182 -21.61 -2.29 15.87
C ILE A 182 -21.38 -1.86 17.33
N GLN A 183 -21.97 -2.59 18.29
CA GLN A 183 -21.78 -2.30 19.71
C GLN A 183 -20.34 -2.48 20.16
N GLU A 184 -19.66 -3.54 19.72
CA GLU A 184 -18.27 -3.79 20.10
C GLU A 184 -17.31 -2.77 19.47
N GLU A 185 -17.54 -2.38 18.21
CA GLU A 185 -16.78 -1.34 17.53
C GLU A 185 -16.95 0.03 18.20
N ASN A 186 -18.18 0.39 18.57
CA ASN A 186 -18.46 1.62 19.31
C ASN A 186 -17.83 1.61 20.71
N ARG A 187 -17.82 0.45 21.39
CA ARG A 187 -17.17 0.30 22.69
C ARG A 187 -15.66 0.53 22.58
N LEU A 188 -15.02 -0.04 21.55
CA LEU A 188 -13.60 0.14 21.29
C LEU A 188 -13.25 1.59 20.96
N LEU A 189 -14.08 2.26 20.14
CA LEU A 189 -13.94 3.68 19.81
C LEU A 189 -14.03 4.59 21.03
N ASN A 190 -15.03 4.36 21.90
CA ASN A 190 -15.19 5.12 23.13
C ASN A 190 -13.96 4.99 24.03
N LEU A 191 -13.40 3.78 24.15
CA LEU A 191 -12.19 3.55 24.94
C LEU A 191 -10.98 4.28 24.36
N ILE A 192 -10.80 4.27 23.04
CA ILE A 192 -9.74 5.04 22.36
C ILE A 192 -9.88 6.55 22.65
N GLU A 193 -11.09 7.09 22.57
CA GLU A 193 -11.35 8.50 22.90
C GLU A 193 -11.06 8.83 24.37
N GLU A 194 -11.40 7.93 25.29
CA GLU A 194 -11.09 8.10 26.72
C GLU A 194 -9.58 8.20 26.94
N TYR A 195 -8.79 7.28 26.36
CA TYR A 195 -7.33 7.35 26.45
C TYR A 195 -6.75 8.61 25.80
N LYS A 196 -7.28 9.02 24.64
CA LYS A 196 -6.89 10.29 23.96
C LYS A 196 -7.20 11.53 24.79
N LYS A 197 -8.25 11.50 25.62
CA LYS A 197 -8.58 12.59 26.56
C LYS A 197 -7.77 12.51 27.85
N MET A 198 -7.40 11.31 28.29
CA MET A 198 -6.68 11.08 29.55
C MET A 198 -5.20 11.41 29.44
N ILE A 199 -4.53 11.02 28.36
CA ILE A 199 -3.08 11.23 28.18
C ILE A 199 -2.69 12.71 28.27
N PRO A 200 -3.35 13.67 27.59
CA PRO A 200 -3.03 15.09 27.73
C PRO A 200 -3.22 15.62 29.16
N LYS A 201 -4.23 15.12 29.89
CA LYS A 201 -4.44 15.48 31.31
C LYS A 201 -3.30 14.96 32.19
N MET A 202 -2.80 13.75 31.90
CA MET A 202 -1.64 13.19 32.58
C MET A 202 -0.36 13.95 32.25
N GLU A 203 -0.20 14.43 31.01
CA GLU A 203 0.92 15.28 30.60
C GLU A 203 0.87 16.66 31.26
N GLN A 204 -0.33 17.24 31.46
CA GLN A 204 -0.49 18.49 32.21
C GLN A 204 0.01 18.41 33.66
N VAL A 205 0.01 17.22 34.28
CA VAL A 205 0.58 17.04 35.62
C VAL A 205 2.10 17.26 35.61
N LEU A 206 2.79 16.90 34.53
CA LEU A 206 4.23 17.18 34.38
C LEU A 206 4.49 18.69 34.32
N GLU A 207 3.64 19.46 33.64
CA GLU A 207 3.76 20.92 33.61
C GLU A 207 3.49 21.52 34.99
N LYS A 208 2.45 21.07 35.70
CA LYS A 208 2.18 21.50 37.08
C LYS A 208 3.32 21.20 38.05
N ASN A 209 3.99 20.05 37.89
CA ASN A 209 5.16 19.73 38.70
C ASN A 209 6.32 20.72 38.45
N LYS A 210 6.51 21.18 37.20
CA LYS A 210 7.51 22.22 36.88
C LYS A 210 7.13 23.55 37.53
N GLU A 211 5.85 23.93 37.47
CA GLU A 211 5.36 25.15 38.14
C GLU A 211 5.59 25.10 39.65
N MET A 212 5.32 23.97 40.31
CA MET A 212 5.58 23.77 41.74
C MET A 212 7.07 23.89 42.08
N PHE A 213 7.97 23.41 41.20
CA PHE A 213 9.41 23.56 41.39
C PHE A 213 9.86 25.02 41.22
N ILE A 214 9.34 25.73 40.21
CA ILE A 214 9.63 27.16 40.01
C ILE A 214 9.15 27.99 41.20
N ALA A 215 8.01 27.63 41.79
CA ALA A 215 7.50 28.24 43.01
C ALA A 215 8.23 27.80 44.29
N GLU A 216 9.32 27.03 44.17
CA GLU A 216 10.15 26.50 45.26
C GLU A 216 9.37 25.66 46.30
N VAL A 217 8.20 25.12 45.91
CA VAL A 217 7.35 24.30 46.78
C VAL A 217 7.90 22.88 46.92
N ILE A 218 8.68 22.41 45.94
CA ILE A 218 9.25 21.05 45.89
C ILE A 218 10.73 21.11 45.51
N THR A 219 11.49 20.12 45.97
CA THR A 219 12.91 20.00 45.64
C THR A 219 13.15 19.40 44.26
N ILE A 220 14.38 19.52 43.74
CA ILE A 220 14.75 18.94 42.44
C ILE A 220 14.70 17.41 42.44
N ASP A 221 14.96 16.77 43.59
CA ASP A 221 14.91 15.31 43.73
C ASP A 221 13.46 14.81 43.78
N GLU A 222 12.58 15.51 44.50
CA GLU A 222 11.13 15.24 44.49
C GLU A 222 10.52 15.45 43.09
N LEU A 223 10.96 16.48 42.36
CA LEU A 223 10.54 16.72 40.98
C LEU A 223 10.94 15.55 40.07
N LYS A 224 12.18 15.07 40.18
CA LYS A 224 12.67 13.94 39.38
C LYS A 224 11.86 12.68 39.67
N GLU A 225 11.65 12.35 40.94
CA GLU A 225 10.90 11.15 41.35
C GLU A 225 9.45 11.21 40.84
N ARG A 226 8.74 12.33 41.06
CA ARG A 226 7.37 12.53 40.60
C ARG A 226 7.26 12.47 39.08
N ASN A 227 8.18 13.13 38.37
CA ASN A 227 8.17 13.12 36.91
C ASN A 227 8.51 11.74 36.34
N GLU A 228 9.41 10.98 36.96
CA GLU A 228 9.71 9.62 36.52
C GLU A 228 8.50 8.70 36.67
N LYS A 229 7.82 8.77 37.83
CA LYS A 229 6.57 8.01 38.06
C LYS A 229 5.48 8.39 37.06
N GLN A 230 5.26 9.68 36.87
CA GLN A 230 4.25 10.20 35.94
C GLN A 230 4.56 9.82 34.49
N LYS A 231 5.82 9.91 34.06
CA LYS A 231 6.26 9.48 32.72
C LYS A 231 6.01 7.98 32.50
N LYS A 232 6.29 7.13 33.50
CA LYS A 232 6.01 5.68 33.41
C LYS A 232 4.50 5.41 33.23
N GLU A 233 3.64 6.17 33.90
CA GLU A 233 2.19 6.04 33.74
C GLU A 233 1.70 6.51 32.37
N ILE A 234 2.24 7.62 31.86
CA ILE A 234 1.96 8.12 30.50
C ILE A 234 2.39 7.10 29.44
N GLU A 235 3.58 6.52 29.56
CA GLU A 235 4.07 5.51 28.61
C GLU A 235 3.19 4.25 28.61
N LYS A 236 2.74 3.79 29.78
CA LYS A 236 1.76 2.70 29.88
C LYS A 236 0.46 3.04 29.17
N ALA A 237 -0.10 4.22 29.41
CA ALA A 237 -1.34 4.68 28.76
C ALA A 237 -1.18 4.83 27.24
N LYS A 238 -0.04 5.35 26.76
CA LYS A 238 0.29 5.43 25.32
C LYS A 238 0.45 4.05 24.69
N SER A 239 1.06 3.09 25.39
CA SER A 239 1.18 1.70 24.93
C SER A 239 -0.20 1.05 24.79
N GLU A 240 -1.08 1.21 25.79
CA GLU A 240 -2.45 0.68 25.72
C GLU A 240 -3.26 1.34 24.61
N LEU A 241 -3.14 2.66 24.43
CA LEU A 241 -3.75 3.37 23.30
C LEU A 241 -3.28 2.80 21.95
N ARG A 242 -1.98 2.58 21.77
CA ARG A 242 -1.43 1.97 20.54
C ARG A 242 -2.00 0.58 20.30
N LYS A 243 -2.13 -0.25 21.34
CA LYS A 243 -2.74 -1.59 21.22
C LYS A 243 -4.20 -1.50 20.77
N LEU A 244 -4.99 -0.61 21.38
CA LEU A 244 -6.38 -0.40 21.02
C LEU A 244 -6.54 0.15 19.61
N GLU A 245 -5.72 1.11 19.20
CA GLU A 245 -5.69 1.65 17.84
C GLU A 245 -5.26 0.59 16.82
N THR A 246 -4.36 -0.31 17.19
CA THR A 246 -3.94 -1.45 16.36
C THR A 246 -5.07 -2.46 16.18
N VAL A 247 -5.75 -2.83 17.27
CA VAL A 247 -6.94 -3.71 17.22
C VAL A 247 -8.05 -3.05 16.41
N TYR A 248 -8.29 -1.76 16.62
CA TYR A 248 -9.25 -0.98 15.82
C TYR A 248 -8.87 -0.99 14.35
N TYR A 249 -7.62 -0.68 14.01
CA TYR A 249 -7.08 -0.67 12.65
C TYR A 249 -7.22 -2.03 11.94
N TYR A 250 -6.89 -3.13 12.61
CA TYR A 250 -7.07 -4.48 12.06
C TYR A 250 -8.53 -4.88 11.94
N SER A 251 -9.39 -4.47 12.89
CA SER A 251 -10.84 -4.63 12.76
C SER A 251 -11.44 -3.78 11.62
N LYS A 252 -10.73 -2.71 11.23
CA LYS A 252 -11.06 -1.78 10.15
C LYS A 252 -10.50 -2.16 8.78
N GLN A 253 -9.96 -3.38 8.56
CA GLN A 253 -9.54 -3.81 7.21
C GLN A 253 -10.69 -3.67 6.21
N GLU A 254 -10.67 -2.52 5.53
CA GLU A 254 -11.67 -1.91 4.66
C GLU A 254 -13.11 -1.95 5.22
N THR A 255 -13.60 -0.80 5.71
CA THR A 255 -15.02 -0.72 6.10
C THR A 255 -15.90 -1.09 4.91
N ALA A 256 -16.98 -1.82 5.17
CA ALA A 256 -17.95 -2.17 4.13
C ALA A 256 -18.44 -0.91 3.37
N GLU A 257 -18.54 0.22 4.06
CA GLU A 257 -18.83 1.54 3.51
C GLU A 257 -17.76 2.07 2.54
N GLU A 258 -16.45 1.99 2.87
CA GLU A 258 -15.38 2.42 1.96
C GLU A 258 -15.26 1.51 0.74
N ARG A 259 -15.44 0.18 0.92
CA ARG A 259 -15.55 -0.79 -0.18
C ARG A 259 -16.73 -0.47 -1.08
N LYS A 260 -17.88 -0.16 -0.48
CA LYS A 260 -19.10 0.19 -1.19
C LYS A 260 -18.94 1.50 -1.97
N LYS A 261 -18.39 2.56 -1.37
CA LYS A 261 -18.13 3.83 -2.06
C LYS A 261 -17.19 3.64 -3.24
N ARG A 262 -16.11 2.88 -3.07
CA ARG A 262 -15.18 2.54 -4.15
C ARG A 262 -15.86 1.74 -5.27
N PHE A 263 -16.73 0.80 -4.90
CA PHE A 263 -17.49 0.01 -5.86
C PHE A 263 -18.51 0.87 -6.62
N GLU A 264 -19.20 1.80 -5.96
CA GLU A 264 -20.11 2.76 -6.59
C GLU A 264 -19.36 3.69 -7.56
N GLU A 265 -18.20 4.22 -7.17
CA GLU A 265 -17.32 4.99 -8.06
C GLU A 265 -16.81 4.16 -9.25
N PHE A 266 -16.50 2.88 -9.03
CA PHE A 266 -16.14 1.96 -10.10
C PHE A 266 -17.31 1.77 -11.08
N VAL A 267 -18.50 1.41 -10.60
CA VAL A 267 -19.68 1.16 -11.46
C VAL A 267 -20.06 2.41 -12.26
N LYS A 268 -19.99 3.60 -11.65
CA LYS A 268 -20.30 4.87 -12.33
C LYS A 268 -19.37 5.16 -13.50
N ASN A 269 -18.09 4.81 -13.36
CA ASN A 269 -17.05 5.17 -14.32
C ASN A 269 -16.65 4.02 -15.26
N PHE A 270 -17.06 2.78 -14.98
CA PHE A 270 -16.66 1.60 -15.73
C PHE A 270 -17.58 1.35 -16.92
N ASP A 271 -17.19 1.89 -18.08
CA ASP A 271 -17.80 1.59 -19.37
C ASP A 271 -16.72 1.13 -20.36
N LEU A 272 -16.61 -0.19 -20.57
CA LEU A 272 -15.62 -0.78 -21.46
C LEU A 272 -15.76 -0.36 -22.93
N GLU A 273 -16.90 0.18 -23.35
CA GLU A 273 -17.12 0.65 -24.72
C GLU A 273 -16.60 2.07 -24.92
N LYS A 274 -16.51 2.87 -23.85
CA LYS A 274 -16.08 4.28 -23.90
C LYS A 274 -14.67 4.52 -23.34
N LEU A 275 -14.17 3.60 -22.52
CA LEU A 275 -12.85 3.72 -21.91
C LEU A 275 -11.74 3.19 -22.82
N ASP A 276 -10.57 3.85 -22.76
CA ASP A 276 -9.35 3.26 -23.28
C ASP A 276 -8.90 2.07 -22.39
N THR A 277 -8.04 1.21 -22.96
CA THR A 277 -7.62 -0.03 -22.32
C THR A 277 -6.81 0.16 -21.03
N GLU A 278 -6.14 1.29 -20.89
CA GLU A 278 -5.31 1.58 -19.71
C GLU A 278 -6.18 2.08 -18.56
N THR A 279 -7.10 3.01 -18.84
CA THR A 279 -8.07 3.48 -17.84
C THR A 279 -8.97 2.34 -17.37
N ALA A 280 -9.43 1.48 -18.28
CA ALA A 280 -10.20 0.29 -17.91
C ALA A 280 -9.41 -0.68 -17.02
N ASN A 281 -8.11 -0.89 -17.28
CA ASN A 281 -7.26 -1.73 -16.43
C ASN A 281 -7.07 -1.14 -15.03
N ASN A 282 -6.85 0.17 -14.95
CA ASN A 282 -6.70 0.88 -13.68
C ASN A 282 -7.97 0.80 -12.84
N LEU A 283 -9.14 0.93 -13.46
CA LEU A 283 -10.43 0.73 -12.79
C LEU A 283 -10.59 -0.72 -12.32
N LEU A 284 -10.26 -1.73 -13.13
CA LEU A 284 -10.34 -3.14 -12.69
C LEU A 284 -9.47 -3.43 -11.45
N LYS A 285 -8.29 -2.81 -11.38
CA LYS A 285 -7.37 -2.94 -10.23
C LYS A 285 -7.88 -2.30 -8.94
N THR A 286 -8.94 -1.49 -8.97
CA THR A 286 -9.50 -0.92 -7.73
C THR A 286 -10.40 -1.90 -6.99
N ILE A 287 -10.96 -2.89 -7.70
CA ILE A 287 -11.93 -3.86 -7.16
C ILE A 287 -11.46 -5.31 -7.23
N ILE A 288 -10.49 -5.64 -8.09
CA ILE A 288 -9.98 -7.00 -8.29
C ILE A 288 -8.50 -7.04 -7.90
N ASP A 289 -8.14 -7.95 -7.00
CA ASP A 289 -6.75 -8.25 -6.67
C ASP A 289 -6.16 -9.20 -7.72
N LYS A 290 -6.85 -10.31 -8.01
CA LYS A 290 -6.35 -11.35 -8.93
C LYS A 290 -7.46 -12.02 -9.74
N ILE A 291 -7.12 -12.39 -10.96
CA ILE A 291 -7.91 -13.26 -11.85
C ILE A 291 -7.10 -14.54 -12.05
N ILE A 292 -7.54 -15.62 -11.42
CA ILE A 292 -6.86 -16.91 -11.40
C ILE A 292 -7.47 -17.81 -12.45
N LEU A 293 -6.63 -18.32 -13.36
CA LEU A 293 -7.02 -19.22 -14.44
C LEU A 293 -6.50 -20.64 -14.17
N THR A 294 -7.40 -21.61 -14.08
CA THR A 294 -7.06 -23.01 -13.80
C THR A 294 -7.64 -23.93 -14.86
N GLU A 295 -6.78 -24.60 -15.61
CA GLU A 295 -7.20 -25.68 -16.50
C GLU A 295 -7.65 -26.90 -15.68
N GLN A 296 -8.84 -27.40 -16.00
CA GLN A 296 -9.46 -28.57 -15.42
C GLN A 296 -9.11 -29.85 -16.21
N PRO A 297 -9.28 -31.05 -15.62
CA PRO A 297 -8.99 -32.32 -16.30
C PRO A 297 -9.79 -32.55 -17.59
N ASP A 298 -11.00 -31.99 -17.68
CA ASP A 298 -11.86 -32.02 -18.88
C ASP A 298 -11.39 -31.09 -20.00
N GLY A 299 -10.31 -30.34 -19.77
CA GLY A 299 -9.73 -29.39 -20.72
C GLY A 299 -10.38 -28.00 -20.71
N THR A 300 -11.38 -27.76 -19.87
CA THR A 300 -11.97 -26.43 -19.67
C THR A 300 -11.05 -25.56 -18.79
N VAL A 301 -11.20 -24.23 -18.87
CA VAL A 301 -10.44 -23.29 -18.04
C VAL A 301 -11.40 -22.59 -17.09
N HIS A 302 -11.27 -22.87 -15.79
CA HIS A 302 -12.03 -22.22 -14.75
C HIS A 302 -11.43 -20.85 -14.42
N ILE A 303 -12.29 -19.85 -14.27
CA ILE A 303 -11.93 -18.46 -13.96
C ILE A 303 -12.38 -18.16 -12.53
N HIS A 304 -11.43 -17.86 -11.64
CA HIS A 304 -11.72 -17.41 -10.29
C HIS A 304 -11.27 -15.95 -10.13
N ILE A 305 -12.18 -15.08 -9.71
CA ILE A 305 -11.90 -13.65 -9.51
C ILE A 305 -11.84 -13.40 -8.01
N GLN A 306 -10.67 -12.97 -7.55
CA GLN A 306 -10.41 -12.61 -6.16
C GLN A 306 -10.64 -11.09 -6.00
N PRO A 307 -11.64 -10.67 -5.18
CA PRO A 307 -11.86 -9.27 -4.88
C PRO A 307 -10.68 -8.68 -4.09
N LEU A 308 -10.54 -7.34 -4.17
CA LEU A 308 -9.70 -6.57 -3.26
C LEU A 308 -10.34 -6.44 -1.86
#